data_AF-A0A060HR87-F1
#
_entry.id   AF-A0A060HR87-F1
#
_cell.length_a   1.000
_cell.length_b   1.000
_cell.length_c   1.000
_cell.angle_alpha   90.00
_cell.angle_beta   90.00
_cell.angle_gamma   90.00
#
_symmetry.space_group_name_H-M   'P 1'
#
loop_
_entity.id
_entity.type
_entity.pdbx_description
1 polymer ?
#
loop_
_entity_poly.entity_id
_entity_poly.type
_entity_poly.pdbx_seq_one_letter_code
_entity_poly.pdbx_strand_id
1 'polypeptide(L)'
;MNKIVFEHYPASKLPEELRKGLEKDAMVRVVIEEEAQDKEREPFPGFGDLPKIERKPMTIGETLTAIRRLKAEDRPSVTVEEAVARIRRLRDEWDD
;
A
#
# COMPACT_ATOMS: atom_id res chain seq x y z
N MET A 1 16.30 2.10 -6.21
CA MET A 1 16.93 2.33 -7.52
C MET A 1 18.44 2.30 -7.34
N ASN A 2 18.99 1.10 -7.24
CA ASN A 2 20.43 0.88 -7.18
C ASN A 2 20.86 0.22 -8.50
N LYS A 3 21.88 0.77 -9.14
CA LYS A 3 22.45 0.25 -10.38
C LYS A 3 23.91 -0.09 -10.12
N ILE A 4 24.28 -1.34 -10.35
CA ILE A 4 25.66 -1.81 -10.20
C ILE A 4 26.19 -2.17 -11.59
N VAL A 5 27.31 -1.55 -11.97
CA VAL A 5 27.97 -1.79 -13.25
C VAL A 5 29.33 -2.41 -12.97
N PHE A 6 29.56 -3.62 -13.48
CA PHE A 6 30.86 -4.25 -13.50
C PHE A 6 31.43 -4.16 -14.91
N GLU A 7 32.59 -3.51 -15.03
CA GLU A 7 33.36 -3.43 -16.27
C GLU A 7 34.45 -4.50 -16.26
N HIS A 8 34.73 -5.09 -17.43
CA HIS A 8 35.77 -6.12 -17.61
C HIS A 8 35.58 -7.36 -16.72
N TYR A 9 34.35 -7.82 -16.56
CA TYR A 9 34.08 -9.07 -15.83
C TYR A 9 34.40 -10.28 -16.73
N PRO A 10 35.16 -11.29 -16.26
CA PRO A 10 35.48 -12.45 -17.08
C PRO A 10 34.23 -13.31 -17.32
N ALA A 11 33.96 -13.66 -18.58
CA ALA A 11 32.84 -14.52 -18.96
C ALA A 11 32.89 -15.91 -18.27
N SER A 12 34.07 -16.34 -17.82
CA SER A 12 34.24 -17.57 -17.05
C SER A 12 33.57 -17.57 -15.67
N LYS A 13 33.30 -16.41 -15.09
CA LYS A 13 32.60 -16.27 -13.80
C LYS A 13 31.10 -15.99 -13.94
N LEU A 14 30.56 -16.02 -15.16
CA LEU A 14 29.13 -15.91 -15.40
C LEU A 14 28.43 -17.27 -15.27
N PRO A 15 27.16 -17.31 -14.81
CA PRO A 15 26.33 -18.51 -14.86
C PRO A 15 26.22 -19.07 -16.29
N GLU A 16 26.11 -20.40 -16.42
CA GLU A 16 26.10 -21.08 -17.73
C GLU A 16 24.97 -20.59 -18.66
N GLU A 17 23.83 -20.20 -18.10
CA GLU A 17 22.69 -19.66 -18.84
C GLU A 17 23.02 -18.36 -19.58
N LEU A 18 23.79 -17.47 -18.94
CA LEU A 18 24.22 -16.19 -19.50
C LEU A 18 25.54 -16.31 -20.29
N ARG A 19 26.21 -17.46 -20.21
CA ARG A 19 27.47 -17.75 -20.91
C ARG A 19 27.26 -18.29 -22.33
N LYS A 20 26.04 -18.69 -22.70
CA LYS A 20 25.73 -19.22 -24.04
C LYS A 20 26.09 -18.20 -25.12
N GLY A 21 27.02 -18.56 -26.00
CA GLY A 21 27.45 -17.73 -27.14
C GLY A 21 28.62 -16.77 -26.86
N LEU A 22 29.22 -16.79 -25.67
CA LEU A 22 30.41 -16.01 -25.33
C LEU A 22 31.65 -16.89 -25.27
N GLU A 23 32.78 -16.39 -25.77
CA GLU A 23 34.07 -17.08 -25.65
C GLU A 23 34.52 -17.16 -24.17
N LYS A 24 35.20 -18.25 -23.81
CA LYS A 24 35.53 -18.54 -22.39
C LYS A 24 36.42 -17.47 -21.73
N ASP A 25 37.21 -16.75 -22.53
CA ASP A 25 38.13 -15.69 -22.09
C ASP A 25 37.64 -14.27 -22.42
N ALA A 26 36.39 -14.11 -22.86
CA ALA A 26 35.85 -12.79 -23.16
C ALA A 26 35.69 -11.94 -21.90
N MET A 27 36.02 -10.65 -22.00
CA MET A 27 35.71 -9.64 -21.00
C MET A 27 34.36 -9.02 -21.33
N VAL A 28 33.43 -9.06 -20.38
CA VAL A 28 32.06 -8.58 -20.57
C VAL A 28 31.69 -7.50 -19.56
N ARG A 29 30.73 -6.66 -19.95
CA ARG A 29 30.15 -5.65 -19.07
C ARG A 29 28.84 -6.20 -18.50
N VAL A 30 28.76 -6.29 -17.18
CA VAL A 30 27.56 -6.79 -16.48
C VAL A 30 26.85 -5.60 -15.85
N VAL A 31 25.59 -5.41 -16.22
CA VAL A 31 24.73 -4.38 -15.63
C VAL A 31 23.66 -5.10 -14.82
N ILE A 32 23.67 -4.88 -13.51
CA ILE A 32 22.67 -5.43 -12.59
C ILE A 32 21.75 -4.28 -12.20
N GLU A 33 20.48 -4.43 -12.59
CA GLU A 33 19.41 -3.50 -12.26
C GLU A 33 18.43 -4.24 -11.34
N GLU A 34 18.30 -3.75 -10.10
CA GLU A 34 17.26 -4.21 -9.20
C GLU A 34 15.95 -3.52 -9.62
N GLU A 35 15.05 -4.27 -10.24
CA GLU A 35 13.67 -3.82 -10.39
C GLU A 35 13.14 -3.55 -8.99
N ALA A 36 12.75 -2.31 -8.74
CA ALA A 36 11.92 -2.04 -7.58
C ALA A 36 10.65 -2.86 -7.81
N GLN A 37 10.52 -3.99 -7.11
CA GLN A 37 9.17 -4.42 -6.77
C GLN A 37 8.52 -3.17 -6.22
N ASP A 38 7.46 -2.71 -6.87
CA ASP A 38 6.54 -1.76 -6.29
C ASP A 38 6.03 -2.45 -5.02
N LYS A 39 6.82 -2.35 -3.94
CA LYS A 39 6.34 -2.50 -2.58
C LYS A 39 5.26 -1.47 -2.56
N GLU A 40 4.02 -1.95 -2.70
CA GLU A 40 2.80 -1.17 -2.80
C GLU A 40 3.02 0.07 -1.95
N ARG A 41 3.26 1.22 -2.61
CA ARG A 41 3.54 2.46 -1.87
C ARG A 41 2.36 2.59 -0.94
N GLU A 42 2.59 2.46 0.37
CA GLU A 42 1.50 2.48 1.33
C GLU A 42 0.72 3.77 1.07
N PRO A 43 -0.54 3.68 0.61
CA PRO A 43 -1.28 4.87 0.21
C PRO A 43 -1.44 5.86 1.36
N PHE A 44 -1.26 5.36 2.59
CA PHE A 44 -1.36 6.08 3.85
C PHE A 44 -0.18 5.67 4.75
N PRO A 45 0.94 6.42 4.74
CA PRO A 45 2.08 6.16 5.60
C PRO A 45 1.66 6.16 7.07
N GLY A 46 2.01 5.10 7.82
CA GLY A 46 1.66 4.96 9.24
C GLY A 46 0.33 4.24 9.51
N PHE A 47 -0.37 3.79 8.47
CA PHE A 47 -1.60 2.99 8.59
C PHE A 47 -1.42 1.53 8.15
N GLY A 48 -0.20 1.11 7.77
CA GLY A 48 0.11 -0.24 7.30
C GLY A 48 -0.11 -1.35 8.34
N ASP A 49 0.08 -1.03 9.63
CA ASP A 49 -0.08 -1.98 10.75
C ASP A 49 -1.54 -2.12 11.22
N LEU A 50 -2.48 -1.34 10.66
CA LEU A 50 -3.88 -1.49 11.02
C LEU A 50 -4.44 -2.83 10.53
N PRO A 51 -5.33 -3.47 11.30
CA PRO A 51 -5.96 -4.71 10.87
C PRO A 51 -6.71 -4.45 9.57
N LYS A 52 -6.33 -5.18 8.51
CA LYS A 52 -7.04 -5.16 7.23
C LYS A 52 -8.40 -5.81 7.45
N ILE A 53 -9.43 -4.98 7.63
CA ILE A 53 -10.80 -5.47 7.77
C ILE A 53 -11.30 -5.88 6.39
N GLU A 54 -11.23 -7.16 6.08
CA GLU A 54 -11.87 -7.73 4.89
C GLU A 54 -13.39 -7.63 5.04
N ARG A 55 -13.97 -6.56 4.49
CA ARG A 55 -15.42 -6.40 4.44
C ARG A 55 -15.99 -7.26 3.33
N LYS A 56 -16.83 -8.22 3.68
CA LYS A 56 -17.60 -8.98 2.68
C LYS A 56 -18.55 -8.02 1.93
N PRO A 57 -18.66 -8.13 0.60
CA PRO A 57 -19.63 -7.35 -0.15
C PRO A 57 -21.04 -7.71 0.32
N MET A 58 -21.81 -6.70 0.75
CA MET A 58 -23.20 -6.91 1.15
C MET A 58 -24.07 -7.00 -0.09
N THR A 59 -25.02 -7.93 -0.08
CA THR A 59 -26.12 -7.98 -1.03
C THR A 59 -27.07 -6.78 -0.83
N ILE A 60 -27.91 -6.52 -1.82
CA ILE A 60 -28.92 -5.46 -1.75
C ILE A 60 -29.88 -5.70 -0.56
N GLY A 61 -30.28 -6.95 -0.33
CA GLY A 61 -31.18 -7.33 0.78
C GLY A 61 -30.56 -7.09 2.16
N GLU A 62 -29.28 -7.42 2.32
CA GLU A 62 -28.52 -7.14 3.54
C GLU A 62 -28.37 -5.64 3.77
N THR A 63 -28.13 -4.87 2.70
CA THR A 63 -28.04 -3.41 2.75
C THR A 63 -29.36 -2.79 3.22
N LEU A 64 -30.50 -3.23 2.68
CA LEU A 64 -31.82 -2.74 3.10
C LEU A 64 -32.11 -3.06 4.57
N THR A 65 -31.71 -4.25 5.03
CA THR A 65 -31.85 -4.66 6.44
C THR A 65 -31.00 -3.78 7.36
N ALA A 66 -29.75 -3.49 6.97
CA ALA A 66 -28.87 -2.62 7.72
C ALA A 66 -29.43 -1.18 7.82
N ILE A 67 -29.97 -0.64 6.71
CA ILE A 67 -30.61 0.69 6.70
C ILE A 67 -31.81 0.73 7.65
N ARG A 68 -32.66 -0.30 7.63
CA ARG A 68 -33.81 -0.38 8.55
C ARG A 68 -33.38 -0.39 10.01
N ARG A 69 -32.34 -1.17 10.35
CA ARG A 69 -31.76 -1.19 11.69
C ARG A 69 -31.24 0.19 12.10
N LEU A 70 -30.47 0.84 11.23
CA LEU A 70 -29.92 2.17 11.50
C LEU A 70 -30.99 3.25 11.66
N LYS A 71 -32.11 3.13 10.96
CA LYS A 71 -33.27 4.03 11.12
C LYS A 71 -34.10 3.74 12.36
N ALA A 72 -34.09 2.49 12.84
CA ALA A 72 -34.77 2.10 14.08
C ALA A 72 -33.95 2.50 15.32
N GLU A 73 -32.62 2.56 15.19
CA GLU A 73 -31.78 3.28 16.13
C GLU A 73 -32.11 4.77 16.01
N ASP A 74 -32.68 5.37 17.06
CA ASP A 74 -33.08 6.78 17.09
C ASP A 74 -31.84 7.70 17.03
N ARG A 75 -31.34 7.89 15.81
CA ARG A 75 -30.18 8.74 15.51
C ARG A 75 -30.71 10.06 14.97
N PRO A 76 -30.86 11.09 15.82
CA PRO A 76 -31.35 12.37 15.37
C PRO A 76 -30.40 12.98 14.35
N SER A 77 -30.96 13.51 13.27
CA SER A 77 -30.24 14.40 12.37
C SER A 77 -29.94 15.69 13.13
N VAL A 78 -28.67 16.05 13.21
CA VAL A 78 -28.21 17.32 13.81
C VAL A 78 -28.01 18.37 12.72
N THR A 79 -28.12 19.64 13.10
CA THR A 79 -27.75 20.72 12.17
C THR A 79 -26.23 20.81 12.01
N VAL A 80 -25.77 21.51 10.98
CA VAL A 80 -24.35 21.73 10.75
C VAL A 80 -23.74 22.51 11.92
N GLU A 81 -24.43 23.53 12.41
CA GLU A 81 -24.00 24.38 13.52
C GLU A 81 -23.83 23.57 14.81
N GLU A 82 -24.79 22.67 15.10
CA GLU A 82 -24.74 21.78 16.25
C GLU A 82 -23.58 20.78 16.15
N ALA A 83 -23.40 20.15 14.99
CA ALA A 83 -22.29 19.23 14.75
C ALA A 83 -20.93 19.91 14.95
N VAL A 84 -20.77 21.12 14.41
CA VAL A 84 -19.54 21.92 14.58
C VAL A 84 -19.32 22.30 16.04
N ALA A 85 -20.36 22.74 16.75
CA ALA A 85 -20.25 23.08 18.17
C ALA A 85 -19.82 21.87 19.02
N ARG A 86 -20.36 20.67 18.73
CA ARG A 86 -19.99 19.43 19.41
C ARG A 86 -18.53 19.04 19.15
N ILE A 87 -18.06 19.14 17.90
CA ILE A 87 -16.67 18.86 17.54
C ILE A 87 -15.72 19.82 18.25
N ARG A 88 -16.05 21.12 18.31
CA ARG A 88 -15.22 22.11 19.01
C ARG A 88 -15.11 21.81 20.50
N ARG A 89 -16.22 21.50 21.17
CA ARG A 89 -16.20 21.09 22.58
C ARG A 89 -15.30 19.88 22.81
N LEU A 90 -15.44 18.84 21.98
CA LEU A 90 -14.58 17.65 22.06
C LEU A 90 -13.11 17.98 21.80
N ARG A 91 -12.80 18.90 20.89
CA ARG A 91 -11.41 19.32 20.65
C ARG A 91 -10.87 20.07 21.86
N ASP A 92 -11.64 21.02 22.38
CA ASP A 92 -11.20 21.88 23.48
C ASP A 92 -10.98 21.05 24.77
N GLU A 93 -11.74 19.97 24.98
CA GLU A 93 -11.50 18.97 26.05
C GLU A 93 -10.18 18.20 25.93
N TRP A 94 -9.56 18.18 24.75
CA TRP A 94 -8.26 17.50 24.51
C TRP A 94 -7.08 18.46 24.55
N ASP A 95 -7.33 19.77 24.50
CA ASP A 95 -6.31 20.81 24.55
C ASP A 95 -5.92 21.20 26.00
N ASP A 96 -6.70 20.74 27.00
CA ASP A 96 -6.40 20.79 28.46
C ASP A 96 -5.70 19.52 28.95
#